data_AF-A0A832Q995-F1
#
_entry.id   AF-A0A832Q995-F1
#
_cell.length_a   1.000
_cell.length_b   1.000
_cell.length_c   1.000
_cell.angle_alpha   90.00
_cell.angle_beta   90.00
_cell.angle_gamma   90.00
#
_symmetry.space_group_name_H-M   'P 1'
#
loop_
_entity.id
_entity.type
_entity.pdbx_description
1 polymer ?
#
loop_
_entity_poly.entity_id
_entity_poly.type
_entity_poly.pdbx_seq_one_letter_code
_entity_poly.pdbx_strand_id
1 'polypeptide(L)'
;MAKEKVEGLLSLLHDKLNAADTSPQQDALLQQMQSHLADWEGPLPADGNIVATAELLRETLEEKHPHLSRILKEIIDALGRIGI
;
A
#
# COMPACT_ATOMS: atom_id res chain seq x y z
N MET A 1 5.72 -15.48 6.26
CA MET A 1 6.44 -14.35 6.90
C MET A 1 5.61 -13.08 6.79
N ALA A 2 5.87 -12.08 7.61
CA ALA A 2 5.06 -10.86 7.64
C ALA A 2 5.19 -10.00 6.35
N LYS A 3 6.35 -10.06 5.66
CA LYS A 3 6.54 -9.51 4.29
C LYS A 3 5.54 -10.09 3.29
N GLU A 4 5.49 -11.42 3.21
CA GLU A 4 4.60 -12.14 2.28
C GLU A 4 3.12 -11.79 2.51
N LYS A 5 2.74 -11.46 3.75
CA LYS A 5 1.40 -10.97 4.06
C LYS A 5 1.14 -9.58 3.45
N VAL A 6 2.10 -8.66 3.57
CA VAL A 6 2.00 -7.32 2.96
C VAL A 6 1.97 -7.43 1.43
N GLU A 7 2.81 -8.30 0.85
CA GLU A 7 2.82 -8.58 -0.58
C GLU A 7 1.46 -9.09 -1.07
N GLY A 8 0.88 -10.08 -0.36
CA GLY A 8 -0.44 -10.60 -0.71
C GLY A 8 -1.56 -9.55 -0.61
N LEU A 9 -1.50 -8.65 0.39
CA LEU A 9 -2.46 -7.56 0.53
C LEU A 9 -2.28 -6.50 -0.57
N LEU A 10 -1.05 -6.20 -0.98
CA LEU A 10 -0.78 -5.29 -2.10
C LEU A 10 -1.24 -5.87 -3.44
N SER A 11 -1.05 -7.17 -3.69
CA SER A 11 -1.59 -7.83 -4.88
C SER A 11 -3.12 -7.78 -4.89
N LEU A 12 -3.76 -8.07 -3.74
CA LEU A 12 -5.22 -7.97 -3.61
C LEU A 12 -5.72 -6.54 -3.86
N LEU A 13 -4.99 -5.53 -3.36
CA LEU A 13 -5.32 -4.13 -3.58
C LEU A 13 -5.18 -3.78 -5.07
N HIS A 14 -4.12 -4.22 -5.73
CA HIS A 14 -3.89 -4.01 -7.16
C HIS A 14 -5.00 -4.61 -8.02
N ASP A 15 -5.38 -5.86 -7.77
CA ASP A 15 -6.46 -6.53 -8.52
C ASP A 15 -7.79 -5.79 -8.38
N LYS A 16 -8.07 -5.28 -7.18
CA LYS A 16 -9.30 -4.52 -6.92
C LYS A 16 -9.25 -3.10 -7.45
N LEU A 17 -8.08 -2.46 -7.48
CA LEU A 17 -7.87 -1.15 -8.10
C LEU A 17 -8.05 -1.25 -9.62
N ASN A 18 -7.47 -2.27 -10.28
CA ASN A 18 -7.67 -2.50 -11.72
C ASN A 18 -9.14 -2.78 -12.10
N ALA A 19 -9.92 -3.33 -11.18
CA ALA A 19 -11.35 -3.56 -11.35
C ALA A 19 -12.20 -2.32 -11.03
N ALA A 20 -11.60 -1.28 -10.42
CA ALA A 20 -12.22 -0.02 -10.09
C ALA A 20 -11.79 1.06 -11.11
N ASP A 21 -12.61 2.10 -11.28
CA ASP A 21 -12.28 3.24 -12.13
C ASP A 21 -11.31 4.17 -11.38
N THR A 22 -10.03 3.78 -11.33
CA THR A 22 -8.98 4.44 -10.55
C THR A 22 -8.28 5.55 -11.34
N SER A 23 -7.71 6.51 -10.62
CA SER A 23 -6.96 7.60 -11.24
C SER A 23 -5.50 7.21 -11.49
N PRO A 24 -4.81 7.84 -12.46
CA PRO A 24 -3.37 7.65 -12.68
C PRO A 24 -2.52 7.93 -11.43
N GLN A 25 -3.00 8.81 -10.54
CA GLN A 25 -2.33 9.09 -9.27
C GLN A 25 -2.44 7.90 -8.30
N GLN A 26 -3.59 7.22 -8.25
CA GLN A 26 -3.79 6.04 -7.41
C GLN A 26 -2.90 4.89 -7.87
N ASP A 27 -2.79 4.69 -9.18
CA ASP A 27 -1.90 3.67 -9.77
C ASP A 27 -0.43 3.98 -9.48
N ALA A 28 -0.02 5.24 -9.58
CA ALA A 28 1.34 5.67 -9.26
C ALA A 28 1.70 5.42 -7.78
N LEU A 29 0.77 5.74 -6.86
CA LEU A 29 0.97 5.49 -5.42
C LEU A 29 1.08 3.99 -5.13
N LEU A 30 0.26 3.16 -5.77
CA LEU A 30 0.32 1.71 -5.64
C LEU A 30 1.66 1.15 -6.15
N GLN A 31 2.11 1.59 -7.33
CA GLN A 31 3.40 1.19 -7.88
C GLN A 31 4.56 1.59 -6.96
N GLN A 32 4.49 2.80 -6.38
CA GLN A 32 5.46 3.25 -5.40
C GLN A 32 5.47 2.34 -4.16
N MET A 33 4.32 1.92 -3.63
CA MET A 33 4.25 0.95 -2.52
C MET A 33 4.87 -0.41 -2.88
N GLN A 34 4.65 -0.90 -4.11
CA GLN A 34 5.22 -2.16 -4.57
C GLN A 34 6.75 -2.08 -4.67
N SER A 35 7.29 -0.99 -5.23
CA SER A 35 8.73 -0.75 -5.30
C SER A 35 9.36 -0.69 -3.91
N HIS A 36 8.75 0.06 -2.97
CA HIS A 36 9.24 0.16 -1.60
C HIS A 36 9.31 -1.20 -0.88
N LEU A 37 8.35 -2.09 -1.13
CA LEU A 37 8.33 -3.42 -0.53
C LEU A 37 9.33 -4.38 -1.22
N ALA A 38 9.53 -4.23 -2.53
CA ALA A 38 10.50 -5.01 -3.30
C ALA A 38 11.94 -4.69 -2.87
N ASP A 39 12.27 -3.40 -2.74
CA ASP A 39 13.58 -2.90 -2.34
C ASP A 39 13.87 -3.09 -0.82
N TRP A 40 12.88 -3.57 -0.06
CA TRP A 40 13.03 -3.81 1.37
C TRP A 40 13.86 -5.07 1.68
N GLU A 41 15.13 -4.85 2.05
CA GLU A 41 16.06 -5.85 2.63
C GLU A 41 16.49 -5.52 4.09
N GLY A 42 15.87 -4.54 4.77
CA GLY A 42 16.29 -4.07 6.10
C GLY A 42 15.68 -2.72 6.52
N PRO A 43 16.16 -2.06 7.60
CA PRO A 43 15.57 -0.80 8.05
C PRO A 43 15.69 0.29 6.97
N LEU A 44 14.56 0.96 6.69
CA LEU A 44 14.36 1.82 5.52
C LEU A 44 15.24 3.08 5.48
N PRO A 45 15.54 3.59 4.27
CA PRO A 45 16.09 4.93 4.06
C PRO A 45 15.06 6.02 4.41
N ALA A 46 15.57 7.15 4.94
CA ALA A 46 14.81 8.15 5.69
C ALA A 46 13.79 9.00 4.90
N ASP A 47 13.70 8.88 3.57
CA ASP A 47 13.04 9.90 2.73
C ASP A 47 11.83 9.41 1.90
N GLY A 48 11.18 8.29 2.25
CA GLY A 48 10.04 7.80 1.47
C GLY A 48 9.27 6.65 2.12
N ASN A 49 8.73 6.85 3.33
CA ASN A 49 8.05 5.80 4.07
C ASN A 49 6.87 5.20 3.27
N ILE A 50 6.91 3.89 3.03
CA ILE A 50 5.81 3.09 2.45
C ILE A 50 4.48 3.31 3.21
N VAL A 51 4.53 3.56 4.51
CA VAL A 51 3.36 3.91 5.34
C VAL A 51 2.76 5.25 4.90
N ALA A 52 3.59 6.28 4.69
CA ALA A 52 3.11 7.58 4.22
C ALA A 52 2.49 7.47 2.82
N THR A 53 3.07 6.64 1.95
CA THR A 53 2.50 6.35 0.62
C THR A 53 1.16 5.62 0.73
N ALA A 54 1.05 4.66 1.65
CA ALA A 54 -0.18 3.94 1.95
C ALA A 54 -1.29 4.84 2.49
N GLU A 55 -0.94 5.77 3.37
CA GLU A 55 -1.86 6.75 3.96
C GLU A 55 -2.40 7.71 2.89
N LEU A 56 -1.53 8.26 2.03
CA LEU A 56 -1.93 9.09 0.92
C LEU A 56 -2.88 8.35 -0.04
N LEU A 57 -2.56 7.11 -0.40
CA LEU A 57 -3.45 6.31 -1.24
C LEU A 57 -4.79 6.04 -0.54
N ARG A 58 -4.76 5.77 0.77
CA ARG A 58 -5.97 5.52 1.58
C ARG A 58 -6.91 6.71 1.56
N GLU A 59 -6.38 7.92 1.75
CA GLU A 59 -7.16 9.16 1.71
C GLU A 59 -7.84 9.35 0.36
N THR A 60 -7.13 9.12 -0.75
CA THR A 60 -7.72 9.25 -2.10
C THR A 60 -8.84 8.25 -2.38
N LEU A 61 -8.86 7.12 -1.67
CA LEU A 61 -9.83 6.03 -1.86
C LEU A 61 -10.94 6.04 -0.80
N GLU A 62 -10.81 6.80 0.29
CA GLU A 62 -11.75 6.75 1.42
C GLU A 62 -13.18 7.13 1.03
N GLU A 63 -13.32 8.13 0.15
CA GLU A 63 -14.63 8.59 -0.31
C GLU A 63 -15.21 7.73 -1.44
N LYS A 64 -14.40 7.37 -2.43
CA LYS A 64 -14.87 6.68 -3.64
C LYS A 64 -14.88 5.16 -3.53
N HIS A 65 -13.96 4.60 -2.77
CA HIS A 65 -13.73 3.16 -2.66
C HIS A 65 -13.42 2.75 -1.19
N PRO A 66 -14.39 2.89 -0.27
CA PRO A 66 -14.17 2.66 1.16
C PRO A 66 -13.70 1.23 1.50
N HIS A 67 -14.05 0.25 0.65
CA HIS A 67 -13.59 -1.12 0.77
C HIS A 67 -12.09 -1.28 0.44
N LEU A 68 -11.53 -0.46 -0.46
CA LEU A 68 -10.09 -0.44 -0.77
C LEU A 68 -9.29 0.28 0.31
N SER A 69 -9.86 1.37 0.85
CA SER A 69 -9.29 2.07 2.02
C SER A 69 -9.11 1.13 3.22
N ARG A 70 -10.03 0.17 3.43
CA ARG A 70 -9.90 -0.86 4.46
C ARG A 70 -8.70 -1.78 4.24
N ILE A 71 -8.44 -2.18 3.00
CA ILE A 71 -7.28 -3.04 2.66
C ILE A 71 -5.98 -2.29 2.92
N LEU A 72 -5.93 -0.99 2.59
CA LEU A 72 -4.78 -0.14 2.91
C LEU A 72 -4.53 0.01 4.40
N LYS A 73 -5.59 0.08 5.21
CA LYS A 73 -5.44 0.05 6.67
C LYS A 73 -4.80 -1.26 7.15
N GLU A 74 -5.20 -2.40 6.58
CA GLU A 74 -4.60 -3.70 6.89
C GLU A 74 -3.14 -3.79 6.45
N ILE A 75 -2.78 -3.14 5.34
CA ILE A 75 -1.40 -3.00 4.88
C ILE A 75 -0.58 -2.19 5.88
N ILE A 76 -1.06 -1.00 6.29
CA ILE A 76 -0.40 -0.14 7.28
C ILE A 76 -0.21 -0.88 8.61
N ASP A 77 -1.25 -1.56 9.11
CA ASP A 77 -1.16 -2.35 10.35
C ASP A 77 -0.15 -3.51 10.23
N ALA A 78 0.00 -4.09 9.04
CA ALA A 78 0.96 -5.15 8.78
C ALA A 78 2.40 -4.61 8.68
N LEU A 79 2.59 -3.43 8.08
CA LEU A 79 3.85 -2.70 8.05
C LEU A 79 4.33 -2.35 9.47
N GLY A 80 3.44 -1.83 10.31
CA GLY A 80 3.74 -1.53 11.72
C GLY A 80 4.21 -2.73 12.53
N ARG A 81 3.73 -3.94 12.20
CA ARG A 81 4.13 -5.19 12.87
C ARG A 81 5.52 -5.67 12.45
N ILE A 82 6.06 -5.21 11.32
CA ILE A 82 7.41 -5.55 10.85
C ILE A 82 8.45 -4.48 11.17
N GLY A 83 8.08 -3.46 11.95
CA GLY A 83 8.97 -2.38 12.37
C GLY A 83 9.11 -1.27 11.34
N ILE A 84 8.10 -1.10 10.48
CA ILE A 84 7.99 -0.03 9.48
C ILE A 84 6.90 0.96 9.89
#